data_AF-A0A4Q1FHW4-F1
#
_entry.id   AF-A0A4Q1FHW4-F1
#
_cell.length_a   1.000
_cell.length_b   1.000
_cell.length_c   1.000
_cell.angle_alpha   90.00
_cell.angle_beta   90.00
_cell.angle_gamma   90.00
#
_symmetry.space_group_name_H-M   'P 1'
#
loop_
_entity.id
_entity.type
_entity.pdbx_description
1 polymer ?
#
loop_
_entity_poly.entity_id
_entity_poly.type
_entity_poly.pdbx_seq_one_letter_code
_entity_poly.pdbx_strand_id
1 'polypeptide(L)'
;MSKDAYRQIFQKKISGLIVKKFLDKHNHMSHTFTLNDSSHVYGYSIIWEKAEIGDSLFKKANSRFVKILKKDTTIVIDMNLAFKYHDTFPEK
;
A
#
# COMPACT_ATOMS: atom_id res chain seq x y z
N MET A 1 11.55 -3.75 -8.66
CA MET A 1 11.71 -3.37 -7.23
C MET A 1 12.83 -4.20 -6.62
N SER A 2 13.74 -3.65 -5.80
CA SER A 2 14.84 -4.44 -5.23
C SER A 2 14.37 -5.40 -4.11
N LYS A 3 15.14 -6.47 -3.87
CA LYS A 3 14.86 -7.47 -2.82
C LYS A 3 14.80 -6.85 -1.42
N ASP A 4 15.61 -5.83 -1.17
CA ASP A 4 15.65 -5.12 0.11
C ASP A 4 14.43 -4.23 0.33
N ALA A 5 13.97 -3.52 -0.72
CA ALA A 5 12.74 -2.75 -0.65
C ALA A 5 11.54 -3.66 -0.32
N TYR A 6 11.45 -4.82 -0.98
CA TYR A 6 10.42 -5.82 -0.66
C TYR A 6 10.48 -6.28 0.80
N ARG A 7 11.68 -6.56 1.32
CA ARG A 7 11.88 -7.01 2.70
C ARG A 7 11.39 -5.96 3.71
N GLN A 8 11.69 -4.68 3.49
CA GLN A 8 11.22 -3.59 4.36
C GLN A 8 9.69 -3.51 4.40
N ILE A 9 9.04 -3.66 3.25
CA ILE A 9 7.56 -3.64 3.13
C ILE A 9 6.95 -4.85 3.85
N PHE A 10 7.52 -6.02 3.66
CA PHE A 10 7.07 -7.25 4.29
C PHE A 10 7.12 -7.14 5.82
N GLN A 11 8.17 -6.53 6.36
CA GLN A 11 8.35 -6.33 7.80
C GLN A 11 7.46 -5.21 8.39
N LYS A 12 7.07 -4.21 7.57
CA LYS A 12 6.31 -3.05 8.05
C LYS A 12 4.90 -3.42 8.54
N LYS A 13 4.50 -2.84 9.69
CA LYS A 13 3.12 -2.82 10.20
C LYS A 13 2.41 -1.58 9.66
N ILE A 14 1.14 -1.71 9.30
CA ILE A 14 0.26 -0.59 8.92
C ILE A 14 -1.03 -0.73 9.72
N SER A 15 -1.50 0.36 10.32
CA SER A 15 -2.79 0.40 11.00
C SER A 15 -3.22 1.85 11.12
N GLY A 16 -4.21 2.27 10.33
CA GLY A 16 -4.77 3.61 10.47
C GLY A 16 -5.78 3.96 9.40
N LEU A 17 -6.48 5.06 9.65
CA LEU A 17 -7.49 5.63 8.76
C LEU A 17 -6.82 6.56 7.75
N ILE A 18 -7.12 6.42 6.47
CA ILE A 18 -6.62 7.33 5.44
C ILE A 18 -7.30 8.70 5.59
N VAL A 19 -6.51 9.73 5.86
CA VAL A 19 -6.98 11.13 5.94
C VAL A 19 -6.54 11.98 4.75
N LYS A 20 -5.51 11.53 4.01
CA LYS A 20 -5.03 12.20 2.79
C LYS A 20 -4.51 11.19 1.78
N LYS A 21 -4.70 11.49 0.50
CA LYS A 21 -4.24 10.73 -0.67
C LYS A 21 -3.54 11.72 -1.62
N PHE A 22 -2.25 11.52 -1.91
CA PHE A 22 -1.46 12.46 -2.73
C PHE A 22 -0.28 11.80 -3.45
N LEU A 23 0.27 12.48 -4.46
CA LEU A 23 1.52 12.13 -5.13
C LEU A 23 2.68 12.86 -4.45
N ASP A 24 3.64 12.12 -3.92
CA ASP A 24 4.83 12.69 -3.27
C ASP A 24 5.82 13.18 -4.34
N LYS A 25 5.85 14.50 -4.53
CA LYS A 25 6.71 15.17 -5.51
C LYS A 25 8.20 15.02 -5.20
N HIS A 26 8.57 14.80 -3.94
CA HIS A 26 9.96 14.63 -3.53
C HIS A 26 10.44 13.19 -3.65
N ASN A 27 9.51 12.24 -3.76
CA ASN A 27 9.81 10.83 -3.90
C ASN A 27 9.25 10.27 -5.22
N HIS A 28 9.76 10.73 -6.36
CA HIS A 28 9.43 10.21 -7.69
C HIS A 28 7.92 10.16 -8.01
N MET A 29 7.14 11.13 -7.54
CA MET A 29 5.68 11.15 -7.72
C MET A 29 5.00 9.92 -7.12
N SER A 30 5.56 9.35 -6.04
CA SER A 30 5.02 8.13 -5.44
C SER A 30 3.64 8.36 -4.84
N HIS A 31 2.71 7.47 -5.19
CA HIS A 31 1.40 7.36 -4.55
C HIS A 31 1.56 7.18 -3.02
N THR A 32 1.03 8.13 -2.25
CA THR A 32 1.21 8.19 -0.80
C THR A 32 -0.08 8.51 -0.08
N PHE A 33 -0.30 7.82 1.02
CA PHE A 33 -1.38 8.09 1.97
C PHE A 33 -0.82 8.72 3.24
N THR A 34 -1.53 9.69 3.80
CA THR A 34 -1.37 10.09 5.20
C THR A 34 -2.45 9.40 6.03
N LEU A 35 -2.05 8.77 7.14
CA LEU A 35 -2.97 8.18 8.09
C LEU A 35 -3.34 9.16 9.21
N ASN A 36 -4.37 8.84 9.99
CA ASN A 36 -4.85 9.67 11.10
C ASN A 36 -3.81 9.91 12.20
N ASP A 37 -2.80 9.04 12.33
CA ASP A 37 -1.64 9.24 13.21
C ASP A 37 -0.51 10.07 12.57
N SER A 38 -0.78 10.71 11.42
CA SER A 38 0.16 11.47 10.60
C SER A 38 1.26 10.64 9.94
N SER A 39 1.25 9.31 10.08
CA SER A 39 2.21 8.45 9.40
C SER A 39 1.95 8.41 7.89
N HIS A 40 3.01 8.20 7.11
CA HIS A 40 2.95 8.06 5.66
C HIS A 40 3.11 6.61 5.22
N VAL A 41 2.22 6.19 4.32
CA VAL A 41 2.19 4.86 3.74
C VAL A 41 2.20 4.95 2.22
N TYR A 42 3.13 4.25 1.58
CA TYR A 42 3.15 4.12 0.13
C TYR A 42 1.93 3.33 -0.35
N GLY A 43 1.13 3.97 -1.20
CA GLY A 43 0.03 3.34 -1.90
C GLY A 43 0.54 2.67 -3.16
N TYR A 44 1.06 1.44 -3.06
CA TYR A 44 1.34 0.63 -4.26
C TYR A 44 0.14 0.65 -5.21
N SER A 45 0.36 0.59 -6.53
CA SER A 45 -0.67 0.87 -7.54
C SER A 45 -2.02 0.20 -7.25
N ILE A 46 -2.03 -1.09 -6.88
CA ILE A 46 -3.25 -1.82 -6.54
C ILE A 46 -3.96 -1.33 -5.26
N ILE A 47 -3.21 -0.86 -4.26
CA ILE A 47 -3.77 -0.28 -3.03
C ILE A 47 -4.28 1.14 -3.35
N TRP A 48 -3.51 1.90 -4.12
CA TRP A 48 -3.87 3.25 -4.55
C TRP A 48 -5.18 3.31 -5.32
N GLU A 49 -5.39 2.36 -6.24
CA GLU A 49 -6.61 2.27 -7.05
C GLU A 49 -7.85 1.86 -6.26
N LYS A 50 -7.68 1.16 -5.12
CA LYS A 50 -8.80 0.56 -4.37
C LYS A 50 -9.14 1.27 -3.07
N ALA A 51 -8.18 1.98 -2.47
CA ALA A 51 -8.35 2.67 -1.20
C ALA A 51 -8.68 4.14 -1.41
N GLU A 52 -9.64 4.63 -0.63
CA GLU A 52 -10.09 6.03 -0.64
C GLU A 52 -9.91 6.69 0.73
N ILE A 53 -10.00 8.02 0.77
CA ILE A 53 -10.03 8.77 2.03
C ILE A 53 -11.24 8.30 2.85
N GLY A 54 -11.02 8.01 4.14
CA GLY A 54 -12.02 7.41 5.01
C GLY A 54 -11.96 5.87 5.12
N ASP A 55 -11.20 5.19 4.26
CA ASP A 55 -10.92 3.76 4.44
C ASP A 55 -9.81 3.54 5.48
N SER A 56 -9.82 2.40 6.16
CA SER A 56 -8.72 2.00 7.04
C SER A 56 -7.78 1.01 6.37
N LEU A 57 -6.47 1.23 6.51
CA LEU A 57 -5.44 0.30 6.06
C LEU A 57 -4.93 -0.53 7.23
N PHE A 58 -4.82 -1.84 7.02
CA PHE A 58 -4.28 -2.75 8.01
C PHE A 58 -3.32 -3.76 7.39
N LYS A 59 -2.14 -3.89 7.99
CA LYS A 59 -1.13 -4.90 7.65
C LYS A 59 -0.41 -5.33 8.93
N LYS A 60 -0.34 -6.63 9.17
CA LYS A 60 0.53 -7.18 10.22
C LYS A 60 2.00 -7.14 9.75
N ALA A 61 2.92 -6.92 10.70
CA ALA A 61 4.33 -7.13 10.44
C ALA A 61 4.58 -8.58 9.98
N ASN A 62 5.53 -8.77 9.06
CA ASN A 62 5.85 -10.07 8.45
C ASN A 62 4.66 -10.76 7.77
N SER A 63 3.69 -9.98 7.26
CA SER A 63 2.58 -10.49 6.48
C SER A 63 2.63 -9.97 5.06
N ARG A 64 2.31 -10.85 4.11
CA ARG A 64 2.13 -10.49 2.69
C ARG A 64 0.78 -9.84 2.39
N PHE A 65 -0.14 -9.83 3.34
CA PHE A 65 -1.50 -9.36 3.10
C PHE A 65 -1.69 -7.93 3.63
N VAL A 66 -2.19 -7.06 2.76
CA VAL A 66 -2.73 -5.76 3.15
C VAL A 66 -4.24 -5.81 3.07
N LYS A 67 -4.92 -5.27 4.09
CA LYS A 67 -6.37 -5.16 4.12
C LYS A 67 -6.77 -3.70 3.99
N ILE A 68 -7.73 -3.43 3.12
CA ILE A 68 -8.46 -2.17 3.04
C ILE A 68 -9.83 -2.46 3.67
N LEU A 69 -10.08 -1.83 4.81
CA LEU A 69 -11.33 -1.91 5.56
C LEU A 69 -12.19 -0.72 5.11
N LYS A 70 -13.24 -1.01 4.36
CA LYS A 70 -14.30 -0.07 4.00
C LYS A 70 -15.44 -0.19 5.02
N LYS A 71 -16.43 0.70 4.94
CA LYS A 71 -17.61 0.68 5.81
C LYS A 71 -18.29 -0.70 5.88
N ASP A 72 -18.53 -1.30 4.71
CA ASP A 72 -19.34 -2.53 4.60
C ASP A 72 -18.57 -3.72 4.04
N THR A 73 -17.31 -3.52 3.62
CA THR A 73 -16.52 -4.55 2.94
C THR A 73 -15.05 -4.51 3.35
N THR A 74 -14.37 -5.64 3.20
CA THR A 74 -12.92 -5.74 3.37
C THR A 74 -12.31 -6.26 2.09
N ILE A 75 -11.36 -5.51 1.52
CA ILE A 75 -10.55 -5.94 0.38
C ILE A 75 -9.23 -6.48 0.93
N VAL A 76 -8.88 -7.71 0.59
CA VAL A 76 -7.60 -8.32 0.95
C VAL A 76 -6.70 -8.38 -0.28
N ILE A 77 -5.53 -7.79 -0.19
CA ILE A 77 -4.53 -7.73 -1.26
C ILE A 77 -3.36 -8.63 -0.86
N ASP A 78 -3.05 -9.62 -1.69
CA ASP A 78 -1.79 -10.38 -1.59
C ASP A 78 -0.69 -9.62 -2.33
N MET A 79 0.23 -9.02 -1.57
CA MET A 79 1.34 -8.24 -2.12
C MET A 79 2.29 -9.11 -2.95
N ASN A 80 2.44 -10.41 -2.66
CA ASN A 80 3.31 -11.28 -3.45
C ASN A 80 2.76 -11.49 -4.85
N LEU A 81 1.44 -11.66 -4.96
CA LEU A 81 0.78 -11.78 -6.25
C LEU A 81 0.86 -10.45 -7.02
N ALA A 82 0.57 -9.34 -6.34
CA ALA A 82 0.64 -8.01 -6.94
C ALA A 82 2.05 -7.68 -7.49
N PHE A 83 3.11 -8.08 -6.80
CA PHE A 83 4.48 -7.89 -7.27
C PHE A 83 4.92 -8.89 -8.34
N LYS A 84 4.48 -10.15 -8.29
CA LYS A 84 4.81 -11.14 -9.32
C LYS A 84 4.28 -10.73 -10.70
N TYR A 85 3.11 -10.09 -10.77
CA TYR A 85 2.59 -9.55 -12.03
C TYR A 85 3.43 -8.38 -12.55
N HIS A 86 4.02 -7.56 -11.68
CA HIS A 86 4.90 -6.46 -12.08
C HIS A 86 6.21 -6.93 -12.74
N ASP A 87 6.70 -8.13 -12.44
CA ASP A 87 7.90 -8.71 -13.08
C ASP A 87 7.59 -9.36 -14.46
N THR A 88 6.31 -9.57 -14.80
CA THR A 88 5.90 -10.25 -16.05
C THR A 88 5.42 -9.31 -17.16
N PHE A 89 5.29 -8.01 -16.90
CA PHE A 89 5.04 -7.05 -17.97
C PHE A 89 6.37 -6.68 -18.63
N PRO A 90 6.58 -6.97 -19.93
CA PRO A 90 7.76 -6.47 -20.62
C PRO A 90 7.68 -4.95 -20.63
N GLU A 91 8.76 -4.30 -20.22
CA GLU A 91 8.97 -2.86 -20.42
C GLU A 91 8.75 -2.56 -21.92
N LYS A 92 7.86 -1.61 -22.22
CA LYS A 92 7.65 -1.11 -23.58
C LYS A 92 8.71 -0.08 -23.93
#